data_AF-U5S5R8-F1
#
_entry.id   AF-U5S5R8-F1
#
_cell.length_a   1.000
_cell.length_b   1.000
_cell.length_c   1.000
_cell.angle_alpha   90.00
_cell.angle_beta   90.00
_cell.angle_gamma   90.00
#
_symmetry.space_group_name_H-M   'P 1'
#
loop_
_entity.id
_entity.type
_entity.pdbx_description
1 polymer ?
#
loop_
_entity_poly.entity_id
_entity_poly.type
_entity_poly.pdbx_seq_one_letter_code
_entity_poly.pdbx_strand_id
1 'polypeptide(L)'
;GARIQDRAIADGSSAHRLSGSAEPPWNGPSASSPESRGLAKWTGSPEEATNLVRAAFHFLGIPKIGVLEVDSDTKKLWPPSYARFEDTPVGYEDGKVKVIPSSARYTISYAVRQLIDIS
;
A
#
# COMPACT_ATOMS: atom_id res chain seq x y z
N GLY A 1 7.77 21.24 28.80
CA GLY A 1 8.61 21.06 27.59
C GLY A 1 8.86 19.59 27.39
N ALA A 2 8.90 19.10 26.15
CA ALA A 2 9.14 17.69 25.86
C ALA A 2 10.52 17.25 26.39
N ARG A 3 10.58 16.10 27.05
CA ARG A 3 11.83 15.56 27.60
C ARG A 3 12.63 14.89 26.48
N ILE A 4 13.92 14.70 26.71
CA ILE A 4 14.80 14.02 25.75
C ILE A 4 14.33 12.58 25.45
N GLN A 5 13.67 11.92 26.41
CA GLN A 5 13.06 10.60 26.24
C GLN A 5 11.91 10.61 25.23
N ASP A 6 11.05 11.63 25.27
CA ASP A 6 9.90 11.75 24.36
C ASP A 6 10.39 11.97 22.91
N ARG A 7 11.48 12.74 22.75
CA ARG A 7 12.17 12.94 21.47
C ARG A 7 12.80 11.64 20.96
N ALA A 8 13.49 10.90 21.83
CA ALA A 8 14.12 9.63 21.46
C ALA A 8 13.10 8.56 21.04
N ILE A 9 11.94 8.50 21.70
CA ILE A 9 10.83 7.61 21.30
C ILE A 9 10.28 8.02 19.93
N ALA A 10 10.07 9.32 19.70
CA ALA A 10 9.59 9.82 18.42
C ALA A 10 10.57 9.49 17.28
N ASP A 11 11.85 9.78 17.47
CA ASP A 11 12.89 9.53 16.48
C ASP A 11 13.09 8.01 16.25
N GLY A 12 13.11 7.21 17.32
CA GLY A 12 13.21 5.75 17.24
C GLY A 12 12.01 5.08 16.56
N SER A 13 10.79 5.58 16.78
CA SER A 13 9.58 5.09 16.10
C SER A 13 9.61 5.28 14.59
N SER A 14 10.43 6.24 14.12
CA SER A 14 10.63 6.53 12.71
C SER A 14 11.73 5.70 12.06
N ALA A 15 12.44 4.83 12.80
CA ALA A 15 13.57 4.08 12.28
C ALA A 15 13.23 3.13 11.11
N HIS A 16 11.96 2.72 10.98
CA HIS A 16 11.47 1.95 9.83
C HIS A 16 10.89 2.81 8.70
N ARG A 17 10.83 4.14 8.86
CA ARG A 17 10.57 5.02 7.72
C ARG A 17 11.83 4.93 6.85
N LEU A 18 11.67 4.44 5.62
CA LEU A 18 12.73 4.39 4.60
C LEU A 18 13.07 5.81 4.14
N SER A 19 13.46 6.73 5.02
CA SER A 19 14.00 8.03 4.61
C SER A 19 15.50 7.88 4.39
N GLY A 20 15.90 7.77 3.12
CA GLY A 20 17.31 7.85 2.70
C GLY A 20 17.97 6.55 2.22
N SER A 21 17.30 5.40 2.33
CA SER A 21 17.68 4.15 1.66
C SER A 21 16.64 3.83 0.60
N ALA A 22 17.10 3.63 -0.65
CA ALA A 22 16.33 3.44 -1.88
C ALA A 22 14.89 2.97 -1.63
N GLU A 23 13.94 3.91 -1.58
CA GLU A 23 12.53 3.57 -1.56
C GLU A 23 12.27 2.69 -2.79
N PRO A 24 11.62 1.52 -2.63
CA PRO A 24 11.23 0.75 -3.79
C PRO A 24 10.36 1.65 -4.68
N PRO A 25 10.58 1.63 -6.01
CA PRO A 25 9.82 2.50 -6.90
C PRO A 25 8.33 2.18 -6.78
N TRP A 26 7.45 3.15 -7.04
CA TRP A 26 6.00 2.97 -6.79
C TRP A 26 5.40 1.79 -7.55
N ASN A 27 5.89 1.52 -8.75
CA ASN A 27 5.51 0.37 -9.58
C ASN A 27 6.15 -0.97 -9.13
N GLY A 28 6.78 -0.98 -7.95
CA GLY A 28 7.35 -2.14 -7.30
C GLY A 28 8.78 -2.44 -7.77
N PRO A 29 9.59 -3.11 -6.94
CA PRO A 29 10.87 -3.65 -7.38
C PRO A 29 10.64 -4.70 -8.48
N SER A 30 11.69 -5.06 -9.22
CA SER A 30 11.71 -6.27 -10.08
C SER A 30 11.58 -7.53 -9.20
N ALA A 31 10.39 -7.76 -8.66
CA ALA A 31 10.09 -8.92 -7.84
C ALA A 31 9.95 -10.15 -8.73
N SER A 32 10.43 -11.28 -8.25
CA SER A 32 10.24 -12.57 -8.90
C SER A 32 8.72 -12.83 -8.96
N SER A 33 8.14 -12.76 -10.15
CA SER A 33 6.72 -13.09 -10.35
C SER A 33 6.46 -14.54 -9.90
N PRO A 34 5.22 -14.94 -9.56
CA PRO A 34 4.91 -16.34 -9.27
C PRO A 34 5.50 -17.30 -10.31
N GLU A 35 5.45 -16.92 -11.59
CA GLU A 35 5.94 -17.69 -12.73
C GLU A 35 7.46 -17.88 -12.68
N SER A 36 8.22 -16.89 -12.21
CA SER A 36 9.67 -17.03 -12.00
C SER A 36 10.02 -18.04 -10.89
N ARG A 37 9.06 -18.38 -10.03
CA ARG A 37 9.16 -19.43 -9.01
C ARG A 37 8.55 -20.76 -9.47
N GLY A 38 8.18 -20.88 -10.75
CA GLY A 38 7.50 -22.05 -11.30
C GLY A 38 6.04 -22.20 -10.85
N LEU A 39 5.45 -21.15 -10.26
CA LEU A 39 4.07 -21.15 -9.77
C LEU A 39 3.17 -20.38 -10.74
N ALA A 40 1.95 -20.87 -10.96
CA ALA A 40 0.96 -20.13 -11.74
C ALA A 40 0.44 -18.92 -10.93
N LYS A 41 0.03 -17.86 -11.63
CA LYS A 41 -0.73 -16.76 -11.04
C LYS A 41 -1.96 -17.31 -10.31
N TRP A 42 -2.16 -16.86 -9.07
CA TRP A 42 -3.35 -17.22 -8.31
C TRP A 42 -4.63 -16.73 -9.00
N THR A 43 -5.66 -17.57 -9.02
CA THR A 43 -6.99 -17.26 -9.53
C THR A 43 -8.03 -17.74 -8.52
N GLY A 44 -9.13 -17.01 -8.39
CA GLY A 44 -10.22 -17.32 -7.46
C GLY A 44 -11.28 -16.24 -7.50
N SER A 45 -12.31 -16.38 -6.68
CA SER A 45 -13.38 -15.39 -6.56
C SER A 45 -12.89 -14.12 -5.83
N PRO A 46 -13.57 -12.96 -5.99
CA PRO A 46 -13.27 -11.76 -5.21
C PRO A 46 -13.32 -11.98 -3.69
N GLU A 47 -14.22 -12.84 -3.21
CA GLU A 47 -14.36 -13.20 -1.79
C GLU A 47 -13.16 -14.01 -1.30
N GLU A 48 -12.72 -15.00 -2.08
CA GLU A 48 -11.53 -15.79 -1.78
C GLU A 48 -10.27 -14.91 -1.79
N ALA A 49 -10.16 -14.00 -2.77
CA ALA A 49 -9.06 -13.04 -2.84
C ALA A 49 -9.05 -12.14 -1.60
N THR A 50 -10.21 -11.66 -1.18
CA THR A 50 -10.35 -10.80 0.01
C THR A 50 -9.97 -11.56 1.28
N ASN A 51 -10.34 -12.83 1.40
CA ASN A 51 -9.94 -13.68 2.52
C ASN A 51 -8.43 -13.92 2.55
N LEU A 52 -7.81 -14.19 1.39
CA LEU A 52 -6.36 -14.36 1.26
C LEU A 52 -5.61 -13.08 1.65
N VAL A 53 -6.02 -11.94 1.10
CA VAL A 53 -5.44 -10.62 1.43
C VAL A 53 -5.60 -10.33 2.91
N ARG A 54 -6.77 -10.61 3.51
CA ARG A 54 -6.99 -10.43 4.95
C ARG A 54 -6.00 -11.25 5.78
N ALA A 55 -5.82 -12.52 5.45
CA ALA A 55 -4.87 -13.40 6.15
C ALA A 55 -3.43 -12.87 6.02
N ALA A 56 -3.04 -12.40 4.84
CA ALA A 56 -1.72 -11.81 4.61
C ALA A 56 -1.52 -10.52 5.43
N PHE A 57 -2.52 -9.64 5.49
CA PHE A 57 -2.45 -8.41 6.29
C PHE A 57 -2.44 -8.69 7.79
N HIS A 58 -3.21 -9.68 8.27
CA HIS A 58 -3.15 -10.12 9.67
C HIS A 58 -1.75 -10.66 10.04
N PHE A 59 -1.12 -11.42 9.15
CA PHE A 59 0.26 -11.87 9.32
C PHE A 59 1.23 -10.68 9.44
N LEU A 60 0.96 -9.57 8.75
CA LEU A 60 1.73 -8.32 8.83
C LEU A 60 1.35 -7.43 10.03
N GLY A 61 0.58 -7.93 11.00
CA GLY A 61 0.22 -7.21 12.23
C GLY A 61 -0.93 -6.20 12.05
N ILE A 62 -1.63 -6.24 10.92
CA ILE A 62 -2.71 -5.30 10.61
C ILE A 62 -4.04 -5.87 11.11
N PRO A 63 -4.73 -5.24 12.08
CA PRO A 63 -5.93 -5.80 12.68
C PRO A 63 -7.17 -5.79 11.77
N LYS A 64 -7.28 -4.80 10.87
CA LYS A 64 -8.47 -4.60 10.02
C LYS A 64 -8.09 -4.15 8.63
N ILE A 65 -8.78 -4.71 7.63
CA ILE A 65 -8.75 -4.27 6.23
C ILE A 65 -10.16 -3.99 5.72
N GLY A 66 -10.26 -3.10 4.74
CA GLY A 66 -11.44 -2.86 3.92
C GLY A 66 -11.05 -2.82 2.45
N VAL A 67 -11.94 -3.29 1.58
CA VAL A 67 -11.75 -3.25 0.13
C VAL A 67 -12.83 -2.34 -0.44
N LEU A 68 -12.44 -1.39 -1.28
CA LEU A 68 -13.34 -0.48 -1.95
C LEU A 68 -13.18 -0.62 -3.46
N GLU A 69 -14.28 -0.50 -4.19
CA GLU A 69 -14.25 -0.36 -5.64
C GLU A 69 -13.72 1.01 -6.05
N VAL A 70 -12.97 1.07 -7.14
CA VAL A 70 -12.41 2.30 -7.70
C VAL A 70 -13.35 2.86 -8.77
N ASP A 71 -14.22 3.76 -8.34
CA ASP A 71 -15.21 4.51 -9.11
C ASP A 71 -14.87 6.01 -9.23
N SER A 72 -15.79 6.83 -9.74
CA SER A 72 -15.58 8.28 -9.88
C SER A 72 -15.40 9.03 -8.56
N ASP A 73 -15.97 8.53 -7.46
CA ASP A 73 -15.92 9.20 -6.16
C ASP A 73 -14.66 8.82 -5.39
N THR A 74 -14.31 7.54 -5.35
CA THR A 74 -13.08 7.04 -4.74
C THR A 74 -11.84 7.54 -5.47
N LYS A 75 -11.88 7.75 -6.79
CA LYS A 75 -10.78 8.38 -7.54
C LYS A 75 -10.38 9.75 -7.01
N LYS A 76 -11.29 10.48 -6.35
CA LYS A 76 -11.02 11.79 -5.73
C LYS A 76 -10.03 11.71 -4.57
N LEU A 77 -9.79 10.52 -4.00
CA LEU A 77 -8.76 10.28 -2.99
C LEU A 77 -7.34 10.49 -3.53
N TRP A 78 -7.17 10.46 -4.85
CA TRP A 78 -5.89 10.73 -5.51
C TRP A 78 -6.00 11.99 -6.38
N PRO A 79 -5.51 13.15 -5.89
CA PRO A 79 -5.57 14.37 -6.67
C PRO A 79 -4.72 14.24 -7.95
N PRO A 80 -5.06 14.96 -9.05
CA PRO A 80 -4.33 14.89 -10.31
C PRO A 80 -2.84 15.24 -10.22
N SER A 81 -2.45 16.02 -9.20
CA SER A 81 -1.06 16.33 -8.90
C SER A 81 -0.26 15.14 -8.37
N TYR A 82 -0.94 14.05 -7.97
CA TYR A 82 -0.36 12.84 -7.40
C TYR A 82 -0.54 11.62 -8.30
N ALA A 83 -1.73 11.40 -8.86
CA ALA A 83 -1.99 10.25 -9.73
C ALA A 83 -3.03 10.56 -10.81
N ARG A 84 -2.96 9.80 -11.91
CA ARG A 84 -3.97 9.78 -12.98
C ARG A 84 -4.28 8.34 -13.39
N PHE A 85 -5.51 8.11 -13.85
CA PHE A 85 -5.97 6.80 -14.29
C PHE A 85 -5.99 6.73 -15.81
N GLU A 86 -5.33 5.73 -16.39
CA GLU A 86 -5.21 5.57 -17.84
C GLU A 86 -5.42 4.13 -18.28
N ASP A 87 -5.82 3.95 -19.54
CA ASP A 87 -5.97 2.62 -20.12
C ASP A 87 -4.60 2.07 -20.55
N THR A 88 -3.84 1.61 -19.57
CA THR A 88 -2.50 1.03 -19.75
C THR A 88 -2.46 -0.38 -19.18
N PRO A 89 -1.62 -1.28 -19.73
CA PRO A 89 -1.50 -2.64 -19.22
C PRO A 89 -0.83 -2.70 -17.84
N VAL A 90 0.04 -1.75 -17.52
CA VAL A 90 0.80 -1.67 -16.26
C VAL A 90 0.89 -0.22 -15.78
N GLY A 91 1.01 -0.05 -14.47
CA GLY A 91 1.26 1.25 -13.87
C GLY A 91 2.73 1.65 -13.98
N TYR A 92 2.99 2.95 -14.11
CA TYR A 92 4.33 3.51 -14.18
C TYR A 92 4.38 4.91 -13.55
N GLU A 93 5.60 5.38 -13.29
CA GLU A 93 5.83 6.74 -12.81
C GLU A 93 6.12 7.68 -14.00
N ASP A 94 5.41 8.81 -14.03
CA ASP A 94 5.60 9.90 -14.99
C ASP A 94 6.04 11.16 -14.23
N GLY A 95 7.35 11.25 -13.98
CA GLY A 95 7.92 12.29 -13.13
C GLY A 95 7.40 12.21 -11.69
N LYS A 96 6.53 13.13 -11.30
CA LYS A 96 5.91 13.17 -9.96
C LYS A 96 4.53 12.52 -9.90
N VAL A 97 3.96 12.15 -11.06
CA VAL A 97 2.60 11.62 -11.17
C VAL A 97 2.65 10.12 -11.37
N LYS A 98 1.78 9.41 -10.65
CA LYS A 98 1.63 7.94 -10.76
C LYS A 98 0.52 7.62 -11.75
N VAL A 99 0.85 6.87 -12.79
CA VAL A 99 -0.14 6.39 -13.77
C VAL A 99 -0.68 5.05 -13.30
N ILE A 100 -1.96 5.03 -12.95
CA ILE A 100 -2.68 3.85 -12.46
C ILE A 100 -3.50 3.26 -13.62
N PRO A 101 -3.36 1.97 -13.94
CA PRO A 101 -4.21 1.31 -14.92
C PRO A 101 -5.69 1.44 -14.57
N SER A 102 -6.53 1.76 -15.55
CA SER A 102 -7.98 1.78 -15.45
C SER A 102 -8.55 0.41 -15.03
N SER A 103 -7.80 -0.66 -15.30
CA SER A 103 -8.10 -2.04 -14.90
C SER A 103 -7.94 -2.31 -13.40
N ALA A 104 -7.29 -1.41 -12.64
CA ALA A 104 -7.18 -1.50 -11.18
C ALA A 104 -8.52 -1.12 -10.52
N ARG A 105 -9.39 -2.12 -10.34
CA ARG A 105 -10.77 -1.95 -9.87
C ARG A 105 -10.94 -1.82 -8.36
N TYR A 106 -9.93 -2.20 -7.58
CA TYR A 106 -10.06 -2.27 -6.13
C TYR A 106 -8.91 -1.56 -5.44
N THR A 107 -9.24 -0.87 -4.35
CA THR A 107 -8.27 -0.32 -3.39
C THR A 107 -8.45 -1.00 -2.04
N ILE A 108 -7.35 -1.25 -1.35
CA ILE A 108 -7.34 -1.87 -0.03
C ILE A 108 -6.95 -0.79 0.98
N SER A 109 -7.89 -0.48 1.88
CA SER A 109 -7.65 0.34 3.07
C SER A 109 -7.34 -0.56 4.24
N TYR A 110 -6.45 -0.13 5.13
CA TYR A 110 -6.13 -0.87 6.34
C TYR A 110 -5.93 0.08 7.52
N ALA A 111 -6.22 -0.43 8.72
CA ALA A 111 -6.05 0.33 9.95
C ALA A 111 -4.81 -0.16 10.70
N VAL A 112 -3.93 0.77 11.05
CA VAL A 112 -2.82 0.53 11.98
C VAL A 112 -3.22 1.10 13.34
N ARG A 113 -3.21 0.27 14.38
CA ARG A 113 -3.53 0.72 15.74
C ARG A 113 -2.31 1.42 16.35
N GLN A 114 -2.45 2.70 16.66
CA GLN A 114 -1.49 3.42 17.50
C GLN A 114 -1.79 3.19 18.99
N LEU A 115 -0.78 3.37 19.85
CA LEU A 115 -0.98 3.34 21.29
C LEU A 115 -1.95 4.45 21.71
N ILE A 116 -2.93 4.10 22.55
CA ILE A 116 -3.93 5.04 23.07
C ILE A 116 -3.40 5.83 24.27
N ASP A 117 -2.35 5.33 24.93
CA ASP A 117 -1.75 5.97 26.10
C ASP A 117 -0.27 6.25 25.85
N ILE A 118 0.06 7.53 25.68
CA ILE A 118 1.43 8.03 25.51
C ILE A 118 1.76 9.10 26.57
N SER A 119 0.99 9.17 27.66
CA SER A 119 1.08 10.18 28.71
C SER A 119 2.35 10.08 29.55
#